data_AF-A0A942EMC3-F1
#
_entry.id   AF-A0A942EMC3-F1
#
_cell.length_a   1.000
_cell.length_b   1.000
_cell.length_c   1.000
_cell.angle_alpha   90.00
_cell.angle_beta   90.00
_cell.angle_gamma   90.00
#
_symmetry.space_group_name_H-M   'P 1'
#
loop_
_entity.id
_entity.type
_entity.pdbx_description
1 polymer ?
#
loop_
_entity_poly.entity_id
_entity_poly.type
_entity_poly.pdbx_seq_one_letter_code
_entity_poly.pdbx_strand_id
1 'polypeptide(L)'
;MVSPINVRAYGVGVGTGVIPAPVIDTRSPNNTDIKYSIGQFWINTEEVSLWYLSSFTSSLGVVTATWISVAGALASLSDTAGTPVYPSSEGANPPSNIQLTNTDGAISIVSDAATNKITFGLTGGSTAIDTLTPDSGAGVIPDGAGAVAITGYPDVNGLKGIKTYNGGVSTLQFSNLRDITPYVVGSNANLSAFTTVQSAIDQAVADGASLATPAVVWITAGKYLEDVTLYPYVHLAGAVDSSVFACEIIGNAVYTGSGQFTATNVSFTTNNASAALSFQGAGVSNVHLQSVDCKATVNGICLECTGANMTLNVTIGTMEAAAGCRTLNISAGDVTIFSSISIYTDTASTISGGVVGIATCNLFDSIDITGGAVVSIFNAAIQSGSLPCINVGLGCSCVGLSSIFISSAVGGDFMIGAGGFIYANIEAGGSAATVNATVSQQGLTSLSGNLSFDGGTTTIDTDGQLIIGMTGDVPQISTLTAGTGIGIVNGAGSITVNSVGGGLTWSVIGASQTLAVNNGYMCTSGGALSLALPATSAVGDTIEVNLDGSTSWTITQPNAGTQIRLGNSETTLGVGGSLASTASGDWVQLTCETANARWMACAKSGNITIV
;
A
#
# COMPACT_ATOMS: atom_id res chain seq x y z
N MET A 1 39.79 -100.41 93.24
CA MET A 1 40.03 -101.46 92.24
C MET A 1 38.81 -101.52 91.32
N VAL A 2 38.85 -100.71 90.26
CA VAL A 2 38.74 -101.09 88.83
C VAL A 2 37.46 -101.84 88.45
N SER A 3 36.46 -101.12 87.92
CA SER A 3 35.74 -101.51 86.69
C SER A 3 34.87 -100.35 86.20
N PRO A 4 35.05 -99.81 84.97
CA PRO A 4 34.22 -98.75 84.44
C PRO A 4 32.80 -99.23 84.14
N ILE A 5 31.89 -98.39 84.61
CA ILE A 5 30.44 -98.35 84.48
C ILE A 5 30.02 -98.38 83.00
N ASN A 6 29.15 -99.35 82.66
CA ASN A 6 28.21 -99.40 81.53
C ASN A 6 28.48 -98.42 80.37
N VAL A 7 29.52 -98.72 79.58
CA VAL A 7 29.64 -98.18 78.22
C VAL A 7 28.77 -99.07 77.33
N ARG A 8 27.51 -98.68 77.12
CA ARG A 8 26.70 -99.25 76.03
C ARG A 8 27.27 -98.69 74.72
N ALA A 9 28.10 -99.51 74.08
CA ALA A 9 28.57 -99.27 72.73
C ALA A 9 27.37 -99.16 71.78
N TYR A 10 27.21 -98.00 71.13
CA TYR A 10 26.30 -97.83 70.00
C TYR A 10 26.97 -98.44 68.77
N GLY A 11 26.72 -99.73 68.53
CA GLY A 11 27.03 -100.35 67.25
C GLY A 11 26.08 -99.81 66.19
N VAL A 12 26.58 -98.99 65.26
CA VAL A 12 25.87 -98.64 64.03
C VAL A 12 25.86 -99.88 63.14
N GLY A 13 24.83 -100.71 63.31
CA GLY A 13 24.48 -101.73 62.33
C GLY A 13 23.80 -101.06 61.15
N VAL A 14 24.53 -100.87 60.05
CA VAL A 14 23.96 -100.47 58.75
C VAL A 14 23.23 -101.71 58.20
N GLY A 15 21.98 -101.87 58.60
CA GLY A 15 21.09 -102.96 58.19
C GLY A 15 19.94 -102.45 57.33
N THR A 16 19.75 -103.09 56.18
CA THR A 16 18.90 -102.72 55.04
C THR A 16 17.40 -102.63 55.40
N GLY A 17 16.87 -101.41 55.56
CA GLY A 17 15.52 -101.17 56.06
C GLY A 17 14.56 -100.67 54.99
N VAL A 18 13.34 -101.23 55.00
CA VAL A 18 12.15 -100.61 54.41
C VAL A 18 12.12 -99.15 54.86
N ILE A 19 11.96 -98.20 53.94
CA ILE A 19 11.85 -96.78 54.29
C ILE A 19 10.73 -96.69 55.34
N PRO A 20 11.03 -96.32 56.60
CA PRO A 20 10.01 -96.33 57.62
C PRO A 20 8.93 -95.35 57.20
N ALA A 21 7.67 -95.78 57.28
CA ALA A 21 6.53 -94.97 56.89
C ALA A 21 6.63 -93.60 57.57
N PRO A 22 6.38 -92.49 56.87
CA PRO A 22 6.54 -91.16 57.43
C PRO A 22 5.70 -91.03 58.71
N VAL A 23 6.27 -90.39 59.72
CA VAL A 23 5.51 -89.98 60.89
C VAL A 23 4.63 -88.83 60.45
N ILE A 24 3.32 -88.98 60.61
CA ILE A 24 2.35 -87.92 60.34
C ILE A 24 1.86 -87.43 61.69
N ASP A 25 2.13 -86.18 62.01
CA ASP A 25 1.78 -85.55 63.28
C ASP A 25 1.33 -84.10 63.00
N THR A 26 0.64 -83.46 63.93
CA THR A 26 0.21 -82.06 63.80
C THR A 26 1.26 -81.07 64.30
N ARG A 27 2.37 -81.56 64.86
CA ARG A 27 3.50 -80.72 65.29
C ARG A 27 4.77 -81.03 64.51
N SER A 28 5.69 -80.07 64.51
CA SER A 28 7.05 -80.27 64.01
C SER A 28 7.84 -81.15 65.00
N PRO A 29 8.79 -81.99 64.50
CA PRO A 29 9.63 -82.80 65.37
C PRO A 29 10.59 -81.92 66.17
N ASN A 30 10.98 -82.37 67.37
CA ASN A 30 11.96 -81.68 68.21
C ASN A 30 13.12 -82.62 68.61
N ASN A 31 14.11 -82.08 69.31
CA ASN A 31 15.33 -82.81 69.65
C ASN A 31 15.13 -83.94 70.69
N THR A 32 13.95 -84.07 71.30
CA THR A 32 13.61 -85.17 72.21
C THR A 32 12.93 -86.34 71.52
N ASP A 33 12.60 -86.22 70.22
CA ASP A 33 11.97 -87.26 69.40
C ASP A 33 12.97 -88.36 68.99
N ILE A 34 13.54 -89.05 69.99
CA ILE A 34 14.65 -90.01 69.81
C ILE A 34 14.23 -91.46 69.57
N LYS A 35 12.92 -91.73 69.51
CA LYS A 35 12.37 -93.07 69.31
C LYS A 35 12.32 -93.53 67.84
N TYR A 36 12.71 -92.66 66.91
CA TYR A 36 12.66 -92.90 65.47
C TYR A 36 14.03 -93.24 64.89
N SER A 37 14.08 -93.94 63.77
CA SER A 37 15.34 -94.26 63.10
C SER A 37 15.88 -93.06 62.32
N ILE A 38 17.20 -92.86 62.30
CA ILE A 38 17.85 -91.97 61.30
C ILE A 38 17.38 -92.43 59.92
N GLY A 39 16.90 -91.52 59.08
CA GLY A 39 16.15 -91.89 57.88
C GLY A 39 14.67 -91.54 57.90
N GLN A 40 14.08 -91.37 59.08
CA GLN A 40 12.65 -91.14 59.25
C GLN A 40 12.23 -89.80 58.65
N PHE A 41 11.20 -89.82 57.81
CA PHE A 41 10.49 -88.60 57.42
C PHE A 41 9.39 -88.27 58.43
N TRP A 42 9.20 -86.98 58.69
CA TRP A 42 8.14 -86.44 59.52
C TRP A 42 7.38 -85.36 58.75
N ILE A 43 6.07 -85.53 58.63
CA ILE A 43 5.16 -84.59 57.98
C ILE A 43 4.35 -83.91 59.08
N ASN A 44 4.57 -82.61 59.26
CA ASN A 44 3.67 -81.78 60.05
C ASN A 44 2.49 -81.38 59.17
N THR A 45 1.30 -81.90 59.46
CA THR A 45 0.11 -81.63 58.65
C THR A 45 -0.50 -80.25 58.89
N GLU A 46 -0.18 -79.60 60.01
CA GLU A 46 -0.70 -78.26 60.33
C GLU A 46 0.12 -77.17 59.65
N GLU A 47 1.46 -77.30 59.65
CA GLU A 47 2.37 -76.33 59.00
C GLU A 47 2.72 -76.68 57.54
N VAL A 48 2.29 -77.85 57.06
CA VAL A 48 2.62 -78.37 55.72
C VAL A 48 4.15 -78.42 55.50
N SER A 49 4.89 -78.89 56.51
CA SER A 49 6.35 -79.00 56.48
C SER A 49 6.83 -80.46 56.50
N LEU A 50 7.89 -80.76 55.74
CA LEU A 50 8.53 -82.07 55.67
C LEU A 50 9.92 -82.01 56.29
N TRP A 51 10.16 -82.88 57.27
CA TRP A 51 11.44 -83.02 57.97
C TRP A 51 12.03 -84.41 57.77
N TYR A 52 13.35 -84.51 57.88
CA TYR A 52 14.07 -85.78 57.85
C TYR A 52 15.04 -85.88 59.05
N LEU A 53 14.97 -87.00 59.78
CA LEU A 53 15.86 -87.26 60.92
C LEU A 53 17.24 -87.63 60.41
N SER A 54 18.17 -86.69 60.53
CA SER A 54 19.51 -86.80 59.95
C SER A 54 20.51 -87.51 60.85
N SER A 55 20.43 -87.30 62.17
CA SER A 55 21.43 -87.82 63.10
C SER A 55 20.94 -87.80 64.55
N PHE A 56 21.67 -88.52 65.40
CA PHE A 56 21.58 -88.43 66.86
C PHE A 56 22.91 -87.94 67.42
N THR A 57 22.85 -87.14 68.46
CA THR A 57 24.02 -86.72 69.25
C THR A 57 23.82 -87.10 70.71
N SER A 58 24.89 -87.53 71.39
CA SER A 58 24.87 -87.85 72.82
C SER A 58 25.88 -86.98 73.55
N SER A 59 25.42 -86.26 74.57
CA SER A 59 26.28 -85.45 75.44
C SER A 59 25.85 -85.63 76.89
N LEU A 60 26.82 -85.89 77.77
CA LEU A 60 26.61 -86.16 79.20
C LEU A 60 25.56 -87.25 79.49
N GLY A 61 25.42 -88.23 78.59
CA GLY A 61 24.49 -89.35 78.73
C GLY A 61 23.06 -89.08 78.26
N VAL A 62 22.75 -87.89 77.74
CA VAL A 62 21.45 -87.58 77.12
C VAL A 62 21.59 -87.64 75.60
N VAL A 63 20.72 -88.40 74.94
CA VAL A 63 20.66 -88.49 73.47
C VAL A 63 19.63 -87.50 72.95
N THR A 64 19.96 -86.75 71.90
CA THR A 64 19.07 -85.82 71.21
C THR A 64 19.05 -86.05 69.70
N ALA A 65 17.87 -85.88 69.09
CA ALA A 65 17.60 -86.01 67.65
C ALA A 65 17.90 -84.71 66.88
N THR A 66 18.40 -84.81 65.65
CA THR A 66 18.59 -83.66 64.74
C THR A 66 17.78 -83.82 63.46
N TRP A 67 16.73 -83.02 63.35
CA TRP A 67 15.82 -82.98 62.20
C TRP A 67 16.17 -81.83 61.24
N ILE A 68 16.17 -82.10 59.93
CA ILE A 68 16.43 -81.12 58.86
C ILE A 68 15.13 -80.88 58.09
N SER A 69 14.77 -79.62 57.85
CA SER A 69 13.63 -79.24 56.99
C SER A 69 14.00 -79.41 55.52
N VAL A 70 13.15 -80.08 54.74
CA VAL A 70 13.44 -80.52 53.35
C VAL A 70 12.82 -79.59 52.30
N ALA A 71 12.02 -78.59 52.68
CA ALA A 71 11.27 -77.74 51.74
C ALA A 71 11.73 -76.27 51.74
N GLY A 72 12.57 -75.92 50.76
CA GLY A 72 12.68 -74.57 50.18
C GLY A 72 12.29 -74.66 48.70
N ALA A 73 11.32 -73.86 48.28
CA ALA A 73 10.51 -74.02 47.06
C ALA A 73 11.29 -74.10 45.73
N LEU A 74 10.74 -74.91 44.80
CA LEU A 74 11.02 -74.85 43.36
C LEU A 74 10.87 -73.42 42.81
N ALA A 75 11.75 -73.06 41.88
CA ALA A 75 11.86 -71.73 41.27
C ALA A 75 10.52 -71.12 40.83
N SER A 76 10.12 -70.00 41.45
CA SER A 76 9.01 -69.17 41.01
C SER A 76 9.50 -68.08 40.05
N LEU A 77 8.78 -67.88 38.93
CA LEU A 77 8.83 -66.62 38.20
C LEU A 77 8.14 -65.55 39.07
N SER A 78 8.92 -64.56 39.51
CA SER A 78 8.46 -63.45 40.33
C SER A 78 8.41 -62.19 39.47
N ASP A 79 7.39 -61.35 39.66
CA ASP A 79 7.48 -59.97 39.24
C ASP A 79 8.54 -59.22 40.07
N THR A 80 8.89 -58.00 39.68
CA THR A 80 9.87 -57.16 40.40
C THR A 80 9.48 -56.79 41.83
N ALA A 81 8.30 -57.22 42.32
CA ALA A 81 7.83 -57.02 43.68
C ALA A 81 7.96 -58.26 44.58
N GLY A 82 8.52 -59.38 44.09
CA GLY A 82 8.77 -60.57 44.92
C GLY A 82 7.53 -61.45 45.14
N THR A 83 6.45 -61.25 44.38
CA THR A 83 5.20 -62.00 44.56
C THR A 83 5.15 -63.20 43.61
N PRO A 84 4.98 -64.44 44.11
CA PRO A 84 4.91 -65.63 43.24
C PRO A 84 3.66 -65.61 42.36
N VAL A 85 3.84 -65.83 41.05
CA VAL A 85 2.73 -66.02 40.11
C VAL A 85 2.32 -67.49 40.10
N TYR A 86 1.04 -67.78 40.40
CA TYR A 86 0.48 -69.14 40.35
C TYR A 86 -0.32 -69.36 39.06
N PRO A 87 -0.38 -70.59 38.51
CA PRO A 87 -1.34 -70.93 37.45
C PRO A 87 -2.77 -70.62 37.89
N SER A 88 -3.63 -70.27 36.94
CA SER A 88 -5.07 -70.13 37.22
C SER A 88 -5.63 -71.42 37.84
N SER A 89 -6.56 -71.28 38.80
CA SER A 89 -7.19 -72.44 39.46
C SER A 89 -7.91 -73.34 38.44
N GLU A 90 -8.11 -74.63 38.76
CA GLU A 90 -8.81 -75.58 37.86
C GLU A 90 -10.25 -75.16 37.50
N GLY A 91 -10.82 -74.16 38.20
CA GLY A 91 -12.12 -73.57 37.89
C GLY A 91 -12.11 -72.38 36.92
N ALA A 92 -10.94 -71.86 36.53
CA ALA A 92 -10.83 -70.79 35.53
C ALA A 92 -11.02 -71.35 34.10
N ASN A 93 -11.55 -70.57 33.15
CA ASN A 93 -11.76 -71.05 31.78
C ASN A 93 -10.92 -70.24 30.76
N PRO A 94 -9.93 -70.86 30.08
CA PRO A 94 -9.48 -72.24 30.23
C PRO A 94 -8.57 -72.45 31.47
N PRO A 95 -8.63 -73.62 32.13
CA PRO A 95 -7.84 -73.89 33.33
C PRO A 95 -6.37 -74.16 32.99
N SER A 96 -5.47 -73.94 33.95
CA SER A 96 -4.02 -74.21 33.83
C SER A 96 -3.27 -73.37 32.80
N ASN A 97 -3.70 -72.13 32.54
CA ASN A 97 -2.94 -71.15 31.79
C ASN A 97 -2.31 -70.08 32.72
N ILE A 98 -1.26 -69.41 32.23
CA ILE A 98 -0.77 -68.17 32.85
C ILE A 98 -1.72 -67.06 32.38
N GLN A 99 -2.65 -66.62 33.23
CA GLN A 99 -3.49 -65.47 32.92
C GLN A 99 -2.78 -64.19 33.36
N LEU A 100 -2.32 -63.40 32.39
CA LEU A 100 -1.93 -62.02 32.64
C LEU A 100 -3.21 -61.17 32.57
N THR A 101 -3.94 -61.10 33.67
CA THR A 101 -5.08 -60.20 33.78
C THR A 101 -4.59 -58.82 34.25
N ASN A 102 -4.85 -57.79 33.45
CA ASN A 102 -4.88 -56.41 33.95
C ASN A 102 -6.32 -56.14 34.41
N THR A 103 -6.50 -55.59 35.60
CA THR A 103 -7.80 -55.18 36.14
C THR A 103 -8.55 -54.17 35.28
N ASP A 104 -7.87 -53.52 34.33
CA ASP A 104 -8.40 -52.37 33.60
C ASP A 104 -8.69 -52.65 32.11
N GLY A 105 -8.65 -53.91 31.67
CA GLY A 105 -9.23 -54.35 30.37
C GLY A 105 -8.60 -53.82 29.07
N ALA A 106 -7.48 -53.11 29.12
CA ALA A 106 -6.94 -52.39 27.95
C ALA A 106 -6.16 -53.26 26.93
N ILE A 107 -5.76 -54.48 27.27
CA ILE A 107 -4.98 -55.34 26.38
C ILE A 107 -5.64 -56.72 26.30
N SER A 108 -6.23 -57.02 25.14
CA SER A 108 -6.71 -58.36 24.81
C SER A 108 -5.60 -59.09 24.04
N ILE A 109 -5.05 -60.15 24.64
CA ILE A 109 -4.13 -61.07 23.97
C ILE A 109 -4.90 -62.36 23.72
N VAL A 110 -5.36 -62.55 22.49
CA VAL A 110 -5.96 -63.81 22.06
C VAL A 110 -4.93 -64.56 21.22
N SER A 111 -4.49 -65.71 21.72
CA SER A 111 -3.73 -66.67 20.93
C SER A 111 -4.68 -67.72 20.34
N ASP A 112 -4.66 -67.88 19.03
CA ASP A 112 -5.37 -68.97 18.37
C ASP A 112 -4.40 -70.16 18.18
N ALA A 113 -4.68 -71.24 18.90
CA ALA A 113 -3.86 -72.45 18.88
C ALA A 113 -3.90 -73.19 17.53
N ALA A 114 -4.92 -72.97 16.68
CA ALA A 114 -4.99 -73.59 15.36
C ALA A 114 -4.07 -72.91 14.33
N THR A 115 -3.75 -71.63 14.54
CA THR A 115 -2.99 -70.82 13.56
C THR A 115 -1.63 -70.35 14.08
N ASN A 116 -1.27 -70.64 15.33
CA ASN A 116 -0.06 -70.16 16.01
C ASN A 116 0.11 -68.63 15.91
N LYS A 117 -1.00 -67.89 15.82
CA LYS A 117 -1.00 -66.43 15.74
C LYS A 117 -1.31 -65.85 17.11
N ILE A 118 -0.42 -64.98 17.59
CA ILE A 118 -0.68 -64.10 18.73
C ILE A 118 -1.06 -62.74 18.15
N THR A 119 -2.30 -62.32 18.38
CA THR A 119 -2.77 -61.00 17.93
C THR A 119 -2.87 -60.08 19.15
N PHE A 120 -2.13 -58.97 19.11
CA PHE A 120 -2.28 -57.88 20.07
C PHE A 120 -3.36 -56.93 19.52
N GLY A 121 -4.57 -57.02 20.07
CA GLY A 121 -5.66 -56.11 19.77
C GLY A 121 -5.78 -55.08 20.88
N LEU A 122 -5.46 -53.81 20.59
CA LEU A 122 -5.93 -52.70 21.40
C LEU A 122 -7.43 -52.57 21.13
N THR A 123 -8.25 -52.91 22.12
CA THR A 123 -9.71 -52.73 22.04
C THR A 123 -10.02 -51.24 22.22
N GLY A 124 -9.84 -50.46 21.15
CA GLY A 124 -10.04 -49.01 21.15
C GLY A 124 -9.19 -48.35 20.09
N GLY A 125 -9.70 -48.29 18.87
CA GLY A 125 -8.97 -47.83 17.70
C GLY A 125 -8.60 -46.34 17.72
N SER A 126 -7.53 -46.10 16.96
CA SER A 126 -7.15 -44.89 16.23
C SER A 126 -6.67 -43.67 17.03
N THR A 127 -5.42 -43.33 16.71
CA THR A 127 -4.83 -42.00 16.72
C THR A 127 -4.86 -41.29 18.06
N ALA A 128 -3.72 -41.34 18.76
CA ALA A 128 -3.25 -40.14 19.45
C ALA A 128 -3.13 -39.01 18.41
N ILE A 129 -4.26 -38.37 18.12
CA ILE A 129 -4.32 -36.94 17.81
C ILE A 129 -3.79 -36.24 19.06
N ASP A 130 -2.98 -35.21 18.83
CA ASP A 130 -2.44 -34.29 19.82
C ASP A 130 -3.29 -34.19 21.08
N THR A 131 -2.61 -34.29 22.22
CA THR A 131 -3.19 -34.09 23.54
C THR A 131 -3.76 -32.69 23.63
N LEU A 132 -5.06 -32.56 23.34
CA LEU A 132 -5.88 -31.48 23.87
C LEU A 132 -5.98 -31.75 25.37
N THR A 133 -5.11 -31.11 26.14
CA THR A 133 -5.19 -31.14 27.60
C THR A 133 -6.11 -29.98 27.98
N PRO A 134 -7.35 -30.21 28.44
CA PRO A 134 -8.13 -29.12 29.01
C PRO A 134 -7.43 -28.67 30.31
N ASP A 135 -7.63 -27.42 30.73
CA ASP A 135 -7.03 -26.86 31.96
C ASP A 135 -7.36 -27.67 33.23
N SER A 136 -8.34 -28.58 33.18
CA SER A 136 -8.68 -29.50 34.27
C SER A 136 -7.81 -30.77 34.35
N GLY A 137 -6.91 -31.00 33.38
CA GLY A 137 -6.03 -32.18 33.35
C GLY A 137 -6.73 -33.51 33.04
N ALA A 138 -8.04 -33.52 32.78
CA ALA A 138 -8.78 -34.70 32.38
C ALA A 138 -8.69 -34.90 30.85
N GLY A 139 -8.32 -36.09 30.37
CA GLY A 139 -8.25 -36.37 28.93
C GLY A 139 -9.59 -36.11 28.23
N VAL A 140 -9.57 -35.54 27.03
CA VAL A 140 -10.78 -35.31 26.24
C VAL A 140 -11.27 -36.65 25.69
N ILE A 141 -12.43 -37.12 26.16
CA ILE A 141 -13.03 -38.39 25.74
C ILE A 141 -14.06 -38.11 24.64
N PRO A 142 -13.96 -38.73 23.45
CA PRO A 142 -15.03 -38.69 22.45
C PRO A 142 -16.31 -39.32 23.01
N ASP A 143 -17.47 -38.81 22.63
CA ASP A 143 -18.75 -39.41 22.99
C ASP A 143 -18.94 -40.81 22.36
N GLY A 144 -20.06 -41.48 22.67
CA GLY A 144 -20.37 -42.82 22.16
C GLY A 144 -20.47 -42.93 20.63
N ALA A 145 -20.42 -41.82 19.89
CA ALA A 145 -20.38 -41.77 18.43
C ALA A 145 -18.99 -41.40 17.87
N GLY A 146 -17.98 -41.23 18.74
CA GLY A 146 -16.64 -40.82 18.34
C GLY A 146 -16.48 -39.30 18.14
N ALA A 147 -17.47 -38.49 18.52
CA ALA A 147 -17.36 -37.04 18.42
C ALA A 147 -16.72 -36.47 19.68
N VAL A 148 -15.68 -35.65 19.50
CA VAL A 148 -15.10 -34.87 20.61
C VAL A 148 -15.94 -33.61 20.81
N ALA A 149 -16.62 -33.53 21.96
CA ALA A 149 -17.37 -32.34 22.36
C ALA A 149 -16.43 -31.35 23.07
N ILE A 150 -15.99 -30.30 22.38
CA ILE A 150 -15.31 -29.16 23.01
C ILE A 150 -16.39 -28.35 23.74
N THR A 151 -16.56 -28.61 25.02
CA THR A 151 -17.46 -27.83 25.87
C THR A 151 -16.65 -26.67 26.43
N GLY A 152 -16.78 -25.49 25.84
CA GLY A 152 -16.22 -24.27 26.43
C GLY A 152 -16.76 -24.11 27.85
N TYR A 153 -15.86 -23.94 28.81
CA TYR A 153 -16.24 -23.61 30.19
C TYR A 153 -17.12 -22.36 30.16
N PRO A 154 -18.24 -22.29 30.90
CA PRO A 154 -19.03 -21.08 31.03
C PRO A 154 -18.27 -20.09 31.92
N ASP A 155 -17.16 -19.56 31.41
CA ASP A 155 -16.52 -18.42 32.03
C ASP A 155 -17.22 -17.15 31.54
N VAL A 156 -17.24 -16.16 32.40
CA VAL A 156 -18.07 -14.95 32.39
C VAL A 156 -17.98 -14.03 31.14
N ASN A 157 -17.31 -14.46 30.07
CA ASN A 157 -17.05 -13.68 28.86
C ASN A 157 -17.43 -14.36 27.51
N GLY A 158 -18.38 -15.30 27.49
CA GLY A 158 -19.33 -15.35 26.37
C GLY A 158 -19.06 -16.23 25.13
N LEU A 159 -18.09 -17.15 25.09
CA LEU A 159 -17.98 -18.11 23.97
C LEU A 159 -18.84 -19.38 24.23
N LYS A 160 -20.06 -19.41 23.70
CA LYS A 160 -21.06 -20.49 23.89
C LYS A 160 -21.69 -20.95 22.56
N GLY A 161 -21.01 -21.80 21.77
CA GLY A 161 -21.64 -22.28 20.55
C GLY A 161 -20.85 -23.10 19.53
N ILE A 162 -19.85 -23.90 19.92
CA ILE A 162 -19.29 -24.92 19.01
C ILE A 162 -20.24 -26.11 18.96
N LYS A 163 -21.00 -26.25 17.86
CA LYS A 163 -21.73 -27.49 17.54
C LYS A 163 -20.92 -28.25 16.51
N THR A 164 -20.34 -29.39 16.92
CA THR A 164 -19.68 -30.32 16.01
C THR A 164 -20.73 -30.97 15.10
N TYR A 165 -20.64 -30.76 13.79
CA TYR A 165 -21.49 -31.46 12.81
C TYR A 165 -20.88 -32.83 12.49
N ASN A 166 -21.74 -33.84 12.39
CA ASN A 166 -21.37 -35.22 12.16
C ASN A 166 -21.28 -35.47 10.64
N GLY A 167 -20.08 -35.43 10.06
CA GLY A 167 -19.88 -35.83 8.66
C GLY A 167 -18.73 -35.15 7.91
N GLY A 168 -17.51 -35.67 8.05
CA GLY A 168 -16.48 -35.66 6.99
C GLY A 168 -15.67 -34.38 6.72
N VAL A 169 -16.07 -33.21 7.23
CA VAL A 169 -15.27 -31.98 7.14
C VAL A 169 -15.34 -31.25 8.48
N SER A 170 -14.21 -31.12 9.17
CA SER A 170 -14.11 -30.34 10.42
C SER A 170 -14.17 -28.84 10.11
N THR A 171 -15.35 -28.32 9.81
CA THR A 171 -15.59 -26.88 9.77
C THR A 171 -15.94 -26.40 11.18
N LEU A 172 -15.18 -25.42 11.68
CA LEU A 172 -15.51 -24.69 12.90
C LEU A 172 -16.70 -23.78 12.60
N GLN A 173 -17.91 -24.18 13.01
CA GLN A 173 -19.11 -23.36 12.90
C GLN A 173 -19.41 -22.70 14.24
N PHE A 174 -19.30 -21.37 14.28
CA PHE A 174 -19.86 -20.55 15.35
C PHE A 174 -21.37 -20.46 15.13
N SER A 175 -22.14 -21.20 15.92
CA SER A 175 -23.60 -21.28 15.75
C SER A 175 -24.36 -20.11 16.42
N ASN A 176 -23.66 -19.30 17.22
CA ASN A 176 -24.20 -18.10 17.85
C ASN A 176 -23.23 -16.93 17.66
N LEU A 177 -23.68 -15.87 16.99
CA LEU A 177 -22.87 -14.67 16.76
C LEU A 177 -22.50 -13.93 18.06
N ARG A 178 -23.24 -14.18 19.15
CA ARG A 178 -22.91 -13.65 20.48
C ARG A 178 -21.57 -14.14 21.02
N ASP A 179 -21.05 -15.23 20.46
CA ASP A 179 -19.74 -15.78 20.82
C ASP A 179 -18.58 -14.96 20.26
N ILE A 180 -18.84 -14.09 19.27
CA ILE A 180 -17.85 -13.21 18.64
C ILE A 180 -17.86 -11.84 19.36
N THR A 181 -19.04 -11.37 19.74
CA THR A 181 -19.23 -10.14 20.53
C THR A 181 -20.54 -10.20 21.30
N PRO A 182 -20.61 -9.71 22.56
CA PRO A 182 -21.88 -9.60 23.27
C PRO A 182 -22.81 -8.54 22.65
N TYR A 183 -22.27 -7.61 21.83
CA TYR A 183 -22.98 -6.45 21.28
C TYR A 183 -23.64 -6.74 19.93
N VAL A 184 -24.54 -7.74 19.88
CA VAL A 184 -25.25 -8.12 18.65
C VAL A 184 -26.57 -7.37 18.53
N VAL A 185 -26.74 -6.62 17.44
CA VAL A 185 -27.94 -5.84 17.10
C VAL A 185 -28.76 -6.54 16.04
N GLY A 186 -30.07 -6.64 16.23
CA GLY A 186 -30.97 -7.26 15.26
C GLY A 186 -32.41 -7.43 15.72
N SER A 187 -33.28 -7.79 14.78
CA SER A 187 -34.71 -8.02 15.05
C SER A 187 -35.01 -9.39 15.66
N ASN A 188 -34.10 -10.37 15.50
CA ASN A 188 -34.27 -11.72 16.05
C ASN A 188 -33.71 -11.80 17.48
N ALA A 189 -34.59 -11.68 18.48
CA ALA A 189 -34.23 -11.72 19.91
C ALA A 189 -33.42 -12.95 20.35
N ASN A 190 -33.44 -14.06 19.58
CA ASN A 190 -32.63 -15.24 19.88
C ASN A 190 -31.15 -15.05 19.51
N LEU A 191 -30.85 -14.15 18.59
CA LEU A 191 -29.49 -13.91 18.08
C LEU A 191 -28.96 -12.55 18.54
N SER A 192 -29.81 -11.52 18.60
CA SER A 192 -29.43 -10.17 19.02
C SER A 192 -29.69 -9.96 20.50
N ALA A 193 -28.74 -9.33 21.20
CA ALA A 193 -28.92 -8.85 22.56
C ALA A 193 -29.57 -7.46 22.59
N PHE A 194 -29.47 -6.73 21.48
CA PHE A 194 -29.96 -5.36 21.33
C PHE A 194 -30.87 -5.23 20.12
N THR A 195 -31.88 -4.37 20.22
CA THR A 195 -32.80 -4.06 19.12
C THR A 195 -32.44 -2.78 18.38
N THR A 196 -31.56 -1.96 18.96
CA THR A 196 -31.07 -0.71 18.36
C THR A 196 -29.55 -0.67 18.41
N VAL A 197 -28.93 0.01 17.45
CA VAL A 197 -27.48 0.18 17.36
C VAL A 197 -26.98 1.04 18.53
N GLN A 198 -27.70 2.11 18.88
CA GLN A 198 -27.32 2.98 19.98
C GLN A 198 -27.25 2.24 21.32
N SER A 199 -28.21 1.37 21.62
CA SER A 199 -28.22 0.64 22.91
C SER A 199 -27.05 -0.35 23.03
N ALA A 200 -26.61 -0.95 21.92
CA ALA A 200 -25.42 -1.80 21.90
C ALA A 200 -24.12 -1.00 22.08
N ILE A 201 -24.04 0.19 21.45
CA ILE A 201 -22.92 1.12 21.63
C ILE A 201 -22.85 1.57 23.10
N ASP A 202 -23.96 2.00 23.68
CA ASP A 202 -24.02 2.47 25.07
C ASP A 202 -23.59 1.36 26.05
N GLN A 203 -23.99 0.11 25.80
CA GLN A 203 -23.55 -1.02 26.62
C GLN A 203 -22.05 -1.30 26.45
N ALA A 204 -21.50 -1.23 25.23
CA ALA A 204 -20.07 -1.39 24.99
C ALA A 204 -19.24 -0.33 25.73
N VAL A 205 -19.73 0.92 25.76
CA VAL A 205 -19.11 1.99 26.56
C VAL A 205 -19.22 1.70 28.05
N ALA A 206 -20.39 1.26 28.53
CA ALA A 206 -20.61 0.91 29.94
C ALA A 206 -19.71 -0.25 30.40
N ASP A 207 -19.40 -1.19 29.52
CA ASP A 207 -18.49 -2.31 29.77
C ASP A 207 -17.01 -1.92 29.71
N GLY A 208 -16.70 -0.65 29.45
CA GLY A 208 -15.34 -0.11 29.49
C GLY A 208 -14.57 -0.23 28.18
N ALA A 209 -15.24 -0.08 27.03
CA ALA A 209 -14.57 -0.01 25.72
C ALA A 209 -13.43 1.03 25.75
N SER A 210 -12.22 0.58 25.40
CA SER A 210 -11.00 1.40 25.48
C SER A 210 -9.95 0.90 24.48
N LEU A 211 -8.80 1.58 24.39
CA LEU A 211 -7.69 1.12 23.55
C LEU A 211 -7.20 -0.29 23.93
N ALA A 212 -7.21 -0.62 25.22
CA ALA A 212 -6.78 -1.94 25.71
C ALA A 212 -7.87 -3.01 25.53
N THR A 213 -9.12 -2.59 25.42
CA THR A 213 -10.31 -3.43 25.38
C THR A 213 -11.31 -2.89 24.36
N PRO A 214 -10.99 -2.92 23.05
CA PRO A 214 -11.90 -2.41 22.04
C PRO A 214 -13.14 -3.31 21.96
N ALA A 215 -14.30 -2.70 21.67
CA ALA A 215 -15.56 -3.39 21.50
C ALA A 215 -15.97 -3.38 20.02
N VAL A 216 -16.68 -4.43 19.57
CA VAL A 216 -17.25 -4.50 18.22
C VAL A 216 -18.76 -4.69 18.35
N VAL A 217 -19.55 -3.77 17.81
CA VAL A 217 -20.99 -3.92 17.66
C VAL A 217 -21.28 -4.63 16.34
N TRP A 218 -21.82 -5.84 16.41
CA TRP A 218 -22.21 -6.60 15.22
C TRP A 218 -23.67 -6.32 14.87
N ILE A 219 -23.91 -5.79 13.68
CA ILE A 219 -25.24 -5.37 13.25
C ILE A 219 -25.74 -6.35 12.18
N THR A 220 -26.81 -7.08 12.50
CA THR A 220 -27.43 -8.03 11.54
C THR A 220 -28.11 -7.28 10.38
N ALA A 221 -28.38 -7.98 9.28
CA ALA A 221 -29.06 -7.41 8.12
C ALA A 221 -30.41 -6.78 8.50
N GLY A 222 -30.66 -5.55 8.06
CA GLY A 222 -31.84 -4.78 8.42
C GLY A 222 -31.66 -3.27 8.23
N LYS A 223 -32.77 -2.54 8.40
CA LYS A 223 -32.81 -1.07 8.45
C LYS A 223 -33.05 -0.63 9.89
N TYR A 224 -32.22 0.26 10.39
CA TYR A 224 -32.24 0.76 11.77
C TYR A 224 -32.49 2.26 11.74
N LEU A 225 -33.72 2.68 12.04
CA LEU A 225 -34.13 4.09 12.01
C LEU A 225 -33.81 4.75 13.37
N GLU A 226 -32.61 5.30 13.49
CA GLU A 226 -32.10 5.92 14.72
C GLU A 226 -30.92 6.85 14.42
N ASP A 227 -30.76 7.89 15.23
CA ASP A 227 -29.52 8.65 15.31
C ASP A 227 -28.54 7.91 16.22
N VAL A 228 -27.27 7.84 15.82
CA VAL A 228 -26.23 7.13 16.58
C VAL A 228 -25.08 8.06 16.97
N THR A 229 -24.73 8.06 18.25
CA THR A 229 -23.51 8.66 18.77
C THR A 229 -22.41 7.61 18.80
N LEU A 230 -21.36 7.82 18.02
CA LEU A 230 -20.21 6.94 17.90
C LEU A 230 -19.16 7.29 18.94
N TYR A 231 -18.54 6.27 19.54
CA TYR A 231 -17.54 6.42 20.60
C TYR A 231 -16.17 5.84 20.20
N PRO A 232 -15.07 6.38 20.75
CA PRO A 232 -13.74 5.79 20.56
C PRO A 232 -13.71 4.34 21.01
N TYR A 233 -13.03 3.49 20.24
CA TYR A 233 -12.83 2.06 20.51
C TYR A 233 -14.10 1.20 20.52
N VAL A 234 -15.23 1.75 20.04
CA VAL A 234 -16.45 1.00 19.75
C VAL A 234 -16.61 0.92 18.24
N HIS A 235 -16.16 -0.18 17.66
CA HIS A 235 -16.20 -0.42 16.21
C HIS A 235 -17.54 -0.99 15.77
N LEU A 236 -17.94 -0.75 14.53
CA LEU A 236 -19.17 -1.30 13.93
C LEU A 236 -18.82 -2.32 12.84
N ALA A 237 -19.53 -3.44 12.82
CA ALA A 237 -19.45 -4.44 11.77
C ALA A 237 -20.85 -4.86 11.34
N GLY A 238 -21.21 -4.58 10.08
CA GLY A 238 -22.47 -5.00 9.49
C GLY A 238 -22.40 -6.40 8.90
N ALA A 239 -23.51 -7.13 8.96
CA ALA A 239 -23.66 -8.39 8.26
C ALA A 239 -23.54 -8.18 6.74
N VAL A 240 -22.88 -9.13 6.08
CA VAL A 240 -22.78 -9.18 4.62
C VAL A 240 -23.80 -10.21 4.12
N ASP A 241 -24.67 -9.82 3.20
CA ASP A 241 -25.50 -10.75 2.45
C ASP A 241 -25.15 -10.70 0.95
N SER A 242 -25.98 -11.26 0.07
CA SER A 242 -25.75 -11.22 -1.38
C SER A 242 -25.82 -9.81 -1.97
N SER A 243 -26.40 -8.86 -1.25
CA SER A 243 -26.32 -7.43 -1.54
C SER A 243 -25.16 -6.83 -0.74
N VAL A 244 -24.38 -5.99 -1.42
CA VAL A 244 -23.38 -5.20 -0.72
C VAL A 244 -24.17 -4.26 0.21
N PHE A 245 -23.90 -4.32 1.53
CA PHE A 245 -24.53 -3.51 2.60
C PHE A 245 -25.94 -3.91 3.07
N ALA A 246 -26.06 -5.13 3.60
CA ALA A 246 -27.30 -5.62 4.22
C ALA A 246 -27.74 -4.85 5.48
N CYS A 247 -26.82 -4.09 6.10
CA CYS A 247 -27.05 -3.29 7.30
C CYS A 247 -27.11 -1.80 6.95
N GLU A 248 -28.26 -1.17 7.18
CA GLU A 248 -28.47 0.27 6.93
C GLU A 248 -28.92 0.99 8.22
N ILE A 249 -28.13 1.96 8.68
CA ILE A 249 -28.49 2.89 9.75
C ILE A 249 -29.05 4.15 9.11
N ILE A 250 -30.32 4.44 9.37
CA ILE A 250 -31.06 5.59 8.82
C ILE A 250 -31.20 6.64 9.93
N GLY A 251 -30.44 7.72 9.82
CA GLY A 251 -30.32 8.78 10.81
C GLY A 251 -28.95 9.45 10.72
N ASN A 252 -28.59 10.23 11.72
CA ASN A 252 -27.27 10.86 11.81
C ASN A 252 -26.33 10.02 12.67
N ALA A 253 -25.19 9.61 12.11
CA ALA A 253 -24.11 9.01 12.88
C ALA A 253 -23.04 10.06 13.19
N VAL A 254 -22.85 10.38 14.48
CA VAL A 254 -21.95 11.46 14.90
C VAL A 254 -20.86 10.92 15.81
N TYR A 255 -19.61 11.11 15.43
CA TYR A 255 -18.43 10.80 16.25
C TYR A 255 -17.84 12.09 16.81
N THR A 256 -17.71 12.20 18.14
CA THR A 256 -17.13 13.38 18.82
C THR A 256 -15.89 13.09 19.67
N GLY A 257 -15.51 11.81 19.81
CA GLY A 257 -14.47 11.39 20.75
C GLY A 257 -13.04 11.49 20.22
N SER A 258 -12.06 11.34 21.11
CA SER A 258 -10.65 11.21 20.74
C SER A 258 -10.21 9.75 20.78
N GLY A 259 -9.80 9.19 19.65
CA GLY A 259 -9.37 7.79 19.54
C GLY A 259 -9.75 7.15 18.21
N GLN A 260 -9.63 5.82 18.15
CA GLN A 260 -9.86 5.03 16.94
C GLN A 260 -11.34 4.66 16.79
N PHE A 261 -11.81 4.59 15.56
CA PHE A 261 -13.13 4.06 15.22
C PHE A 261 -13.04 3.32 13.89
N THR A 262 -13.70 2.17 13.79
CA THR A 262 -13.75 1.39 12.55
C THR A 262 -15.19 1.06 12.25
N ALA A 263 -15.62 1.27 11.02
CA ALA A 263 -16.89 0.74 10.52
C ALA A 263 -16.62 -0.13 9.30
N THR A 264 -17.23 -1.32 9.27
CA THR A 264 -17.09 -2.26 8.15
C THR A 264 -18.42 -2.82 7.72
N ASN A 265 -18.72 -2.79 6.42
CA ASN A 265 -19.97 -3.30 5.82
C ASN A 265 -21.25 -2.66 6.38
N VAL A 266 -21.20 -1.38 6.72
CA VAL A 266 -22.35 -0.60 7.23
C VAL A 266 -22.71 0.49 6.22
N SER A 267 -24.01 0.64 5.93
CA SER A 267 -24.54 1.79 5.19
C SER A 267 -25.08 2.82 6.18
N PHE A 268 -24.66 4.06 6.06
CA PHE A 268 -25.21 5.21 6.78
C PHE A 268 -26.06 6.04 5.83
N THR A 269 -27.32 6.28 6.16
CA THR A 269 -28.25 7.08 5.35
C THR A 269 -28.85 8.20 6.19
N THR A 270 -28.64 9.47 5.83
CA THR A 270 -29.40 10.58 6.42
C THR A 270 -30.68 10.83 5.64
N ASN A 271 -31.78 11.00 6.38
CA ASN A 271 -33.09 11.41 5.87
C ASN A 271 -33.44 12.86 6.24
N ASN A 272 -32.43 13.62 6.69
CA ASN A 272 -32.55 15.01 7.08
C ASN A 272 -31.37 15.83 6.53
N ALA A 273 -31.36 17.13 6.84
CA ALA A 273 -30.37 18.08 6.34
C ALA A 273 -28.99 17.98 7.01
N SER A 274 -28.81 17.12 8.00
CA SER A 274 -27.51 16.87 8.65
C SER A 274 -26.76 15.75 7.94
N ALA A 275 -25.49 15.51 8.32
CA ALA A 275 -24.68 14.49 7.68
C ALA A 275 -25.13 13.06 8.06
N ALA A 276 -25.03 12.11 7.12
CA ALA A 276 -25.22 10.68 7.40
C ALA A 276 -24.13 10.18 8.35
N LEU A 277 -22.89 10.57 8.09
CA LEU A 277 -21.75 10.31 8.95
C LEU A 277 -20.96 11.60 9.18
N SER A 278 -20.90 12.05 10.43
CA SER A 278 -20.22 13.28 10.85
C SER A 278 -19.12 12.98 11.85
N PHE A 279 -17.90 13.43 11.55
CA PHE A 279 -16.78 13.40 12.48
C PHE A 279 -16.50 14.82 12.96
N GLN A 280 -16.76 15.03 14.24
CA GLN A 280 -16.66 16.31 14.93
C GLN A 280 -15.64 16.15 16.08
N GLY A 281 -15.00 17.23 16.52
CA GLY A 281 -14.07 17.18 17.66
C GLY A 281 -12.58 17.07 17.29
N ALA A 282 -11.74 17.59 18.17
CA ALA A 282 -10.30 17.59 18.00
C ALA A 282 -9.69 16.28 18.51
N GLY A 283 -8.68 15.74 17.81
CA GLY A 283 -7.94 14.55 18.27
C GLY A 283 -8.60 13.21 17.90
N VAL A 284 -9.49 13.20 16.92
CA VAL A 284 -9.92 11.98 16.24
C VAL A 284 -8.69 11.39 15.51
N SER A 285 -8.21 10.20 15.84
CA SER A 285 -7.04 9.63 15.16
C SER A 285 -7.33 8.21 14.73
N ASN A 286 -7.07 7.90 13.46
CA ASN A 286 -7.28 6.58 12.86
C ASN A 286 -8.75 6.15 12.82
N VAL A 287 -9.58 6.95 12.14
CA VAL A 287 -10.89 6.46 11.71
C VAL A 287 -10.70 5.65 10.43
N HIS A 288 -11.20 4.42 10.42
CA HIS A 288 -11.17 3.55 9.26
C HIS A 288 -12.57 3.14 8.82
N LEU A 289 -12.94 3.49 7.60
CA LEU A 289 -14.20 3.10 6.98
C LEU A 289 -13.89 2.13 5.86
N GLN A 290 -14.29 0.86 5.99
CA GLN A 290 -13.99 -0.18 5.01
C GLN A 290 -15.28 -0.78 4.49
N SER A 291 -15.55 -0.69 3.18
CA SER A 291 -16.83 -1.12 2.62
C SER A 291 -17.97 -0.48 3.42
N VAL A 292 -17.94 0.84 3.51
CA VAL A 292 -19.02 1.63 4.13
C VAL A 292 -19.74 2.36 3.01
N ASP A 293 -21.06 2.44 3.09
CA ASP A 293 -21.86 3.30 2.22
C ASP A 293 -22.31 4.53 3.00
N CYS A 294 -22.35 5.70 2.35
CA CYS A 294 -22.87 6.93 2.95
C CYS A 294 -23.85 7.60 1.99
N LYS A 295 -25.09 7.81 2.43
CA LYS A 295 -26.19 8.29 1.59
C LYS A 295 -26.87 9.52 2.19
N ALA A 296 -27.10 10.55 1.38
CA ALA A 296 -27.84 11.74 1.75
C ALA A 296 -29.07 11.91 0.85
N THR A 297 -30.26 11.98 1.45
CA THR A 297 -31.52 11.96 0.69
C THR A 297 -32.29 13.28 0.69
N VAL A 298 -32.10 14.16 1.70
CA VAL A 298 -32.88 15.41 1.83
C VAL A 298 -31.99 16.57 2.30
N ASN A 299 -31.38 17.31 1.36
CA ASN A 299 -30.43 18.41 1.62
C ASN A 299 -29.31 18.05 2.63
N GLY A 300 -28.99 16.76 2.74
CA GLY A 300 -28.02 16.24 3.70
C GLY A 300 -26.60 16.24 3.14
N ILE A 301 -25.70 15.69 3.94
CA ILE A 301 -24.29 15.47 3.56
C ILE A 301 -24.00 13.98 3.72
N CYS A 302 -23.33 13.32 2.78
CA CYS A 302 -22.95 11.91 3.01
C CYS A 302 -21.89 11.82 4.11
N LEU A 303 -20.77 12.50 3.93
CA LEU A 303 -19.64 12.49 4.85
C LEU A 303 -19.22 13.91 5.25
N GLU A 304 -19.20 14.17 6.55
CA GLU A 304 -18.75 15.44 7.12
C GLU A 304 -17.54 15.24 8.04
N CYS A 305 -16.55 16.13 7.89
CA CYS A 305 -15.36 16.18 8.74
C CYS A 305 -15.07 17.62 9.15
N THR A 306 -15.35 17.94 10.41
CA THR A 306 -15.13 19.27 11.00
C THR A 306 -14.07 19.28 12.10
N GLY A 307 -13.57 18.10 12.48
CA GLY A 307 -12.57 17.93 13.52
C GLY A 307 -11.14 18.25 13.06
N ALA A 308 -10.42 19.10 13.81
CA ALA A 308 -9.00 19.34 13.58
C ALA A 308 -8.14 18.13 13.99
N ASN A 309 -7.04 17.88 13.26
CA ASN A 309 -6.13 16.74 13.46
C ASN A 309 -6.76 15.35 13.28
N MET A 310 -7.75 15.24 12.38
CA MET A 310 -8.36 13.95 12.04
C MET A 310 -7.49 13.16 11.08
N THR A 311 -7.37 11.84 11.22
CA THR A 311 -6.92 10.97 10.11
C THR A 311 -8.05 10.03 9.75
N LEU A 312 -8.69 10.28 8.62
CA LEU A 312 -9.84 9.53 8.14
C LEU A 312 -9.42 8.75 6.89
N ASN A 313 -9.30 7.42 7.01
CA ASN A 313 -8.97 6.51 5.92
C ASN A 313 -10.23 5.82 5.43
N VAL A 314 -10.69 6.21 4.25
CA VAL A 314 -11.99 5.85 3.72
C VAL A 314 -11.83 4.96 2.50
N THR A 315 -12.18 3.69 2.61
CA THR A 315 -12.45 2.79 1.49
C THR A 315 -13.96 2.58 1.43
N ILE A 316 -14.68 3.61 0.99
CA ILE A 316 -16.14 3.59 0.88
C ILE A 316 -16.53 2.78 -0.36
N GLY A 317 -17.63 2.01 -0.25
CA GLY A 317 -18.27 1.42 -1.41
C GLY A 317 -18.86 2.52 -2.30
N THR A 318 -19.87 3.23 -1.79
CA THR A 318 -20.55 4.31 -2.50
C THR A 318 -20.88 5.52 -1.60
N MET A 319 -20.77 6.73 -2.16
CA MET A 319 -21.28 7.98 -1.58
C MET A 319 -22.43 8.51 -2.43
N GLU A 320 -23.67 8.33 -2.00
CA GLU A 320 -24.85 8.67 -2.80
C GLU A 320 -25.54 9.92 -2.24
N ALA A 321 -25.49 11.03 -2.96
CA ALA A 321 -26.18 12.25 -2.56
C ALA A 321 -27.29 12.58 -3.56
N ALA A 322 -28.53 12.69 -3.08
CA ALA A 322 -29.66 13.11 -3.89
C ALA A 322 -29.53 14.58 -4.33
N ALA A 323 -30.39 15.03 -5.25
CA ALA A 323 -30.49 16.44 -5.59
C ALA A 323 -30.69 17.31 -4.33
N GLY A 324 -29.99 18.43 -4.25
CA GLY A 324 -29.88 19.32 -3.09
C GLY A 324 -28.87 18.88 -2.02
N CYS A 325 -28.33 17.66 -2.09
CA CYS A 325 -27.40 17.12 -1.10
C CYS A 325 -25.94 17.25 -1.56
N ARG A 326 -25.00 17.10 -0.60
CA ARG A 326 -23.55 17.07 -0.86
C ARG A 326 -22.98 15.69 -0.57
N THR A 327 -21.95 15.27 -1.29
CA THR A 327 -21.22 14.04 -0.92
C THR A 327 -20.25 14.32 0.22
N LEU A 328 -19.55 15.45 0.19
CA LEU A 328 -18.50 15.81 1.13
C LEU A 328 -18.72 17.22 1.72
N ASN A 329 -18.47 17.33 3.03
CA ASN A 329 -18.25 18.60 3.70
C ASN A 329 -17.04 18.50 4.65
N ILE A 330 -15.88 18.97 4.20
CA ILE A 330 -14.62 18.89 4.95
C ILE A 330 -14.18 20.31 5.27
N SER A 331 -14.05 20.65 6.55
CA SER A 331 -13.57 21.97 7.00
C SER A 331 -12.30 21.90 7.85
N ALA A 332 -11.87 20.71 8.27
CA ALA A 332 -10.63 20.48 8.99
C ALA A 332 -10.18 19.01 8.88
N GLY A 333 -8.95 18.72 9.34
CA GLY A 333 -8.40 17.36 9.45
C GLY A 333 -7.60 16.89 8.22
N ASP A 334 -6.97 15.72 8.34
CA ASP A 334 -6.35 14.96 7.26
C ASP A 334 -7.31 13.84 6.80
N VAL A 335 -7.96 14.05 5.65
CA VAL A 335 -8.95 13.11 5.11
C VAL A 335 -8.39 12.45 3.87
N THR A 336 -8.34 11.12 3.84
CA THR A 336 -7.96 10.36 2.64
C THR A 336 -9.08 9.44 2.19
N ILE A 337 -9.55 9.64 0.96
CA ILE A 337 -10.63 8.88 0.32
C ILE A 337 -10.05 8.04 -0.81
N PHE A 338 -10.26 6.73 -0.75
CA PHE A 338 -9.81 5.75 -1.72
C PHE A 338 -10.98 4.97 -2.31
N SER A 339 -10.93 4.73 -3.63
CA SER A 339 -11.77 3.74 -4.32
C SER A 339 -13.28 3.95 -4.15
N SER A 340 -13.73 5.19 -3.99
CA SER A 340 -15.14 5.52 -3.82
C SER A 340 -15.81 5.86 -5.16
N ILE A 341 -17.07 5.47 -5.31
CA ILE A 341 -17.96 5.99 -6.36
C ILE A 341 -18.92 6.95 -5.69
N SER A 342 -18.99 8.21 -6.14
CA SER A 342 -20.12 9.07 -5.77
C SER A 342 -21.19 9.07 -6.86
N ILE A 343 -22.43 9.37 -6.51
CA ILE A 343 -23.53 9.46 -7.49
C ILE A 343 -24.09 10.88 -7.45
N TYR A 344 -24.24 11.43 -8.66
CA TYR A 344 -24.67 12.78 -9.06
C TYR A 344 -25.28 13.67 -7.99
N THR A 345 -24.63 14.81 -7.72
CA THR A 345 -25.19 15.96 -7.00
C THR A 345 -25.39 17.16 -7.94
N ASP A 346 -26.37 18.00 -7.64
CA ASP A 346 -26.52 19.34 -8.23
C ASP A 346 -26.01 20.45 -7.28
N THR A 347 -25.53 20.07 -6.09
CA THR A 347 -25.02 20.96 -5.06
C THR A 347 -23.57 20.60 -4.78
N ALA A 348 -22.67 21.57 -4.93
CA ALA A 348 -21.24 21.33 -4.78
C ALA A 348 -20.88 20.86 -3.35
N SER A 349 -20.07 19.82 -3.28
CA SER A 349 -19.33 19.43 -2.09
C SER A 349 -18.29 20.48 -1.71
N THR A 350 -18.02 20.62 -0.41
CA THR A 350 -17.17 21.71 0.10
C THR A 350 -15.94 21.16 0.82
N ILE A 351 -14.76 21.62 0.41
CA ILE A 351 -13.48 21.38 1.09
C ILE A 351 -12.87 22.73 1.47
N SER A 352 -13.09 23.15 2.71
CA SER A 352 -12.76 24.50 3.21
C SER A 352 -11.59 24.55 4.19
N GLY A 353 -10.97 23.41 4.50
CA GLY A 353 -9.78 23.34 5.35
C GLY A 353 -9.22 21.93 5.43
N GLY A 354 -8.09 21.77 6.14
CA GLY A 354 -7.42 20.48 6.29
C GLY A 354 -6.54 20.06 5.11
N VAL A 355 -6.04 18.82 5.15
CA VAL A 355 -5.34 18.14 4.05
C VAL A 355 -6.24 17.03 3.52
N VAL A 356 -6.67 17.13 2.27
CA VAL A 356 -7.58 16.16 1.67
C VAL A 356 -6.93 15.43 0.51
N GLY A 357 -6.77 14.12 0.63
CA GLY A 357 -6.36 13.22 -0.44
C GLY A 357 -7.55 12.48 -1.03
N ILE A 358 -7.72 12.51 -2.34
CA ILE A 358 -8.74 11.74 -3.07
C ILE A 358 -8.03 10.92 -4.13
N ALA A 359 -8.22 9.60 -4.10
CA ALA A 359 -7.42 8.66 -4.86
C ALA A 359 -8.28 7.56 -5.47
N THR A 360 -8.09 7.26 -6.75
CA THR A 360 -8.75 6.12 -7.41
C THR A 360 -10.29 6.16 -7.30
N CYS A 361 -10.88 7.36 -7.26
CA CYS A 361 -12.32 7.56 -7.09
C CYS A 361 -13.01 7.92 -8.42
N ASN A 362 -14.29 7.58 -8.54
CA ASN A 362 -15.18 8.15 -9.56
C ASN A 362 -16.16 9.10 -8.87
N LEU A 363 -15.85 10.39 -8.87
CA LEU A 363 -16.65 11.43 -8.24
C LEU A 363 -17.64 12.02 -9.24
N PHE A 364 -18.93 11.80 -9.04
CA PHE A 364 -20.00 12.46 -9.78
C PHE A 364 -20.52 13.66 -8.97
N ASP A 365 -19.66 14.68 -8.81
CA ASP A 365 -19.90 15.83 -7.95
C ASP A 365 -19.17 17.08 -8.48
N SER A 366 -19.61 18.26 -8.03
CA SER A 366 -18.87 19.52 -8.11
C SER A 366 -18.15 19.77 -6.78
N ILE A 367 -16.90 20.21 -6.81
CA ILE A 367 -16.11 20.40 -5.58
C ILE A 367 -15.67 21.86 -5.46
N ASP A 368 -16.21 22.54 -4.45
CA ASP A 368 -15.79 23.87 -4.00
C ASP A 368 -14.64 23.73 -2.99
N ILE A 369 -13.44 24.11 -3.40
CA ILE A 369 -12.24 24.12 -2.55
C ILE A 369 -11.98 25.55 -2.09
N THR A 370 -11.96 25.80 -0.78
CA THR A 370 -11.82 27.14 -0.18
C THR A 370 -10.96 27.10 1.10
N GLY A 371 -10.79 28.25 1.77
CA GLY A 371 -10.40 28.30 3.20
C GLY A 371 -9.03 27.73 3.60
N GLY A 372 -8.00 27.82 2.75
CA GLY A 372 -6.66 27.36 3.10
C GLY A 372 -6.46 25.85 3.02
N ALA A 373 -7.45 25.10 2.52
CA ALA A 373 -7.32 23.67 2.28
C ALA A 373 -6.11 23.31 1.40
N VAL A 374 -5.52 22.15 1.68
CA VAL A 374 -4.53 21.48 0.84
C VAL A 374 -5.21 20.25 0.24
N VAL A 375 -5.41 20.22 -1.07
CA VAL A 375 -6.15 19.13 -1.73
C VAL A 375 -5.26 18.44 -2.74
N SER A 376 -5.24 17.11 -2.73
CA SER A 376 -4.57 16.29 -3.74
C SER A 376 -5.54 15.27 -4.29
N ILE A 377 -5.87 15.35 -5.58
CA ILE A 377 -6.70 14.38 -6.29
C ILE A 377 -5.82 13.65 -7.29
N PHE A 378 -5.82 12.31 -7.27
CA PHE A 378 -5.05 11.52 -8.23
C PHE A 378 -5.73 10.24 -8.70
N ASN A 379 -5.47 9.86 -9.96
CA ASN A 379 -6.05 8.67 -10.61
C ASN A 379 -7.58 8.60 -10.47
N ALA A 380 -8.27 9.73 -10.55
CA ALA A 380 -9.71 9.81 -10.30
C ALA A 380 -10.46 10.32 -11.55
N ALA A 381 -11.75 10.02 -11.62
CA ALA A 381 -12.66 10.71 -12.53
C ALA A 381 -13.49 11.72 -11.73
N ILE A 382 -13.63 12.95 -12.23
CA ILE A 382 -14.54 13.95 -11.67
C ILE A 382 -15.52 14.33 -12.77
N GLN A 383 -16.79 14.05 -12.53
CA GLN A 383 -17.87 14.38 -13.44
C GLN A 383 -18.87 15.25 -12.70
N SER A 384 -19.21 16.40 -13.26
CA SER A 384 -20.25 17.24 -12.71
C SER A 384 -21.39 17.41 -13.69
N GLY A 385 -22.60 17.53 -13.15
CA GLY A 385 -23.79 17.81 -13.92
C GLY A 385 -23.83 19.25 -14.41
N SER A 386 -24.74 20.02 -13.85
CA SER A 386 -24.99 21.42 -14.21
C SER A 386 -24.05 22.44 -13.53
N LEU A 387 -22.97 21.99 -12.90
CA LEU A 387 -21.97 22.84 -12.25
C LEU A 387 -20.57 22.59 -12.84
N PRO A 388 -19.60 23.50 -12.69
CA PRO A 388 -18.18 23.20 -12.91
C PRO A 388 -17.72 22.03 -12.04
N CYS A 389 -16.75 21.24 -12.50
CA CYS A 389 -16.26 20.10 -11.73
C CYS A 389 -15.50 20.55 -10.47
N ILE A 390 -14.68 21.59 -10.60
CA ILE A 390 -13.86 22.11 -9.50
C ILE A 390 -13.97 23.63 -9.47
N ASN A 391 -14.13 24.20 -8.29
CA ASN A 391 -14.05 25.62 -8.06
C ASN A 391 -13.01 25.90 -6.96
N VAL A 392 -11.91 26.55 -7.32
CA VAL A 392 -10.81 26.84 -6.39
C VAL A 392 -10.90 28.29 -5.92
N GLY A 393 -11.45 28.48 -4.72
CA GLY A 393 -11.60 29.78 -4.10
C GLY A 393 -10.28 30.48 -3.76
N LEU A 394 -10.37 31.78 -3.48
CA LEU A 394 -9.23 32.56 -3.00
C LEU A 394 -8.73 32.01 -1.65
N GLY A 395 -7.41 31.96 -1.49
CA GLY A 395 -6.77 31.55 -0.24
C GLY A 395 -6.54 30.05 -0.07
N CYS A 396 -6.84 29.21 -1.06
CA CYS A 396 -6.41 27.81 -1.05
C CYS A 396 -4.88 27.72 -1.15
N SER A 397 -4.29 26.85 -0.32
CA SER A 397 -2.84 26.75 -0.17
C SER A 397 -2.20 26.02 -1.35
N CYS A 398 -2.81 24.90 -1.77
CA CYS A 398 -2.48 24.21 -3.02
C CYS A 398 -3.58 23.18 -3.36
N VAL A 399 -3.92 23.09 -4.65
CA VAL A 399 -4.73 22.01 -5.21
C VAL A 399 -3.89 21.26 -6.23
N GLY A 400 -3.54 20.01 -5.94
CA GLY A 400 -2.79 19.13 -6.85
C GLY A 400 -3.74 18.15 -7.55
N LEU A 401 -3.70 18.11 -8.88
CA LEU A 401 -4.46 17.17 -9.70
C LEU A 401 -3.50 16.31 -10.53
N SER A 402 -3.62 14.99 -10.49
CA SER A 402 -2.75 14.11 -11.29
C SER A 402 -3.51 12.95 -11.90
N SER A 403 -3.38 12.74 -13.21
CA SER A 403 -4.02 11.61 -13.91
C SER A 403 -5.54 11.61 -13.68
N ILE A 404 -6.17 12.74 -13.99
CA ILE A 404 -7.61 12.95 -13.75
C ILE A 404 -8.36 12.95 -15.07
N PHE A 405 -9.46 12.21 -15.13
CA PHE A 405 -10.49 12.41 -16.15
C PHE A 405 -11.53 13.40 -15.62
N ILE A 406 -11.72 14.54 -16.29
CA ILE A 406 -12.70 15.56 -15.88
C ILE A 406 -13.77 15.73 -16.96
N SER A 407 -15.05 15.74 -16.58
CA SER A 407 -16.15 15.98 -17.52
C SER A 407 -17.28 16.76 -16.88
N SER A 408 -17.58 17.96 -17.39
CA SER A 408 -18.79 18.71 -17.02
C SER A 408 -19.81 18.71 -18.15
N ALA A 409 -21.09 18.61 -17.80
CA ALA A 409 -22.18 18.80 -18.76
C ALA A 409 -22.45 20.28 -19.08
N VAL A 410 -21.96 21.21 -18.24
CA VAL A 410 -22.07 22.65 -18.50
C VAL A 410 -21.12 23.03 -19.64
N GLY A 411 -21.57 23.87 -20.57
CA GLY A 411 -20.65 24.52 -21.51
C GLY A 411 -19.80 25.57 -20.78
N GLY A 412 -18.49 25.57 -20.98
CA GLY A 412 -17.57 26.53 -20.35
C GLY A 412 -16.37 25.85 -19.71
N ASP A 413 -15.92 26.40 -18.58
CA ASP A 413 -14.74 25.90 -17.88
C ASP A 413 -15.10 24.78 -16.90
N PHE A 414 -14.37 23.66 -16.96
CA PHE A 414 -14.54 22.58 -15.98
C PHE A 414 -13.95 22.93 -14.61
N MET A 415 -13.04 23.91 -14.60
CA MET A 415 -12.44 24.46 -13.39
C MET A 415 -12.57 25.99 -13.38
N ILE A 416 -13.12 26.53 -12.30
CA ILE A 416 -13.27 27.96 -12.06
C ILE A 416 -12.58 28.40 -10.76
N GLY A 417 -12.60 29.70 -10.48
CA GLY A 417 -12.09 30.28 -9.24
C GLY A 417 -10.82 31.11 -9.45
N ALA A 418 -10.18 31.51 -8.35
CA ALA A 418 -9.01 32.39 -8.36
C ALA A 418 -7.85 31.88 -7.49
N GLY A 419 -7.96 30.67 -6.92
CA GLY A 419 -6.86 30.01 -6.22
C GLY A 419 -5.80 29.44 -7.17
N GLY A 420 -4.69 28.99 -6.61
CA GLY A 420 -3.63 28.32 -7.34
C GLY A 420 -3.82 26.81 -7.39
N PHE A 421 -3.52 26.19 -8.53
CA PHE A 421 -3.50 24.74 -8.66
C PHE A 421 -2.31 24.25 -9.50
N ILE A 422 -1.93 23.01 -9.24
CA ILE A 422 -0.88 22.26 -9.94
C ILE A 422 -1.58 21.07 -10.58
N TYR A 423 -1.31 20.81 -11.86
CA TYR A 423 -1.89 19.64 -12.52
C TYR A 423 -0.92 18.89 -13.42
N ALA A 424 -1.16 17.60 -13.57
CA ALA A 424 -0.46 16.72 -14.49
C ALA A 424 -1.44 15.70 -15.10
N ASN A 425 -1.33 15.43 -16.41
CA ASN A 425 -2.13 14.41 -17.10
C ASN A 425 -3.65 14.55 -16.86
N ILE A 426 -4.21 15.74 -17.08
CA ILE A 426 -5.68 15.91 -17.08
C ILE A 426 -6.21 15.59 -18.48
N GLU A 427 -7.15 14.66 -18.55
CA GLU A 427 -7.98 14.41 -19.72
C GLU A 427 -9.35 15.07 -19.49
N ALA A 428 -9.67 16.11 -20.27
CA ALA A 428 -10.98 16.76 -20.22
C ALA A 428 -11.90 16.18 -21.31
N GLY A 429 -13.10 15.76 -20.91
CA GLY A 429 -14.19 15.32 -21.79
C GLY A 429 -15.46 16.16 -21.59
N GLY A 430 -16.49 15.86 -22.37
CA GLY A 430 -17.79 16.56 -22.27
C GLY A 430 -17.81 17.91 -22.98
N SER A 431 -18.72 18.80 -22.54
CA SER A 431 -18.93 20.11 -23.15
C SER A 431 -17.99 21.20 -22.60
N ALA A 432 -17.39 20.96 -21.43
CA ALA A 432 -16.39 21.83 -20.83
C ALA A 432 -14.99 21.31 -21.12
N ALA A 433 -14.24 22.03 -21.96
CA ALA A 433 -12.90 21.62 -22.37
C ALA A 433 -11.78 22.55 -21.87
N THR A 434 -12.13 23.62 -21.15
CA THR A 434 -11.19 24.69 -20.76
C THR A 434 -11.08 24.85 -19.24
N VAL A 435 -9.94 25.39 -18.81
CA VAL A 435 -9.72 25.92 -17.46
C VAL A 435 -9.95 27.42 -17.52
N ASN A 436 -10.65 27.98 -16.54
CA ASN A 436 -10.88 29.42 -16.49
C ASN A 436 -9.55 30.19 -16.38
N ALA A 437 -9.37 31.20 -17.23
CA ALA A 437 -8.13 32.00 -17.30
C ALA A 437 -7.81 32.76 -16.00
N THR A 438 -8.78 32.93 -15.10
CA THR A 438 -8.56 33.58 -13.79
C THR A 438 -7.94 32.67 -12.73
N VAL A 439 -7.90 31.35 -12.98
CA VAL A 439 -7.24 30.39 -12.08
C VAL A 439 -5.72 30.45 -12.31
N SER A 440 -4.95 30.66 -11.24
CA SER A 440 -3.49 30.71 -11.34
C SER A 440 -2.91 29.31 -11.57
N GLN A 441 -2.51 29.03 -12.81
CA GLN A 441 -1.87 27.78 -13.19
C GLN A 441 -0.39 27.80 -12.77
N GLN A 442 -0.05 26.99 -11.77
CA GLN A 442 1.33 26.82 -11.29
C GLN A 442 1.82 25.43 -11.71
N GLY A 443 2.43 25.31 -12.90
CA GLY A 443 2.94 24.04 -13.38
C GLY A 443 3.08 23.97 -14.89
N LEU A 444 4.04 23.18 -15.37
CA LEU A 444 4.20 22.92 -16.79
C LEU A 444 3.01 22.06 -17.24
N THR A 445 2.12 22.65 -18.02
CA THR A 445 1.00 21.95 -18.61
C THR A 445 1.57 20.95 -19.61
N SER A 446 1.72 19.68 -19.20
CA SER A 446 1.90 18.60 -20.18
C SER A 446 0.54 18.30 -20.81
N LEU A 447 -0.12 19.32 -21.36
CA LEU A 447 -1.13 19.05 -22.36
C LEU A 447 -0.35 18.40 -23.51
N SER A 448 -0.79 17.25 -23.96
CA SER A 448 -0.38 16.69 -25.26
C SER A 448 -0.89 17.55 -26.44
N GLY A 449 -1.10 18.84 -26.22
CA GLY A 449 -1.46 19.88 -27.17
C GLY A 449 -0.59 21.11 -26.86
N ASN A 450 -0.18 21.79 -27.92
CA ASN A 450 0.68 22.97 -27.96
C ASN A 450 0.81 23.76 -26.64
N LEU A 451 2.04 24.12 -26.26
CA LEU A 451 2.31 25.15 -25.24
C LEU A 451 1.42 26.37 -25.50
N SER A 452 0.41 26.58 -24.64
CA SER A 452 -0.51 27.71 -24.73
C SER A 452 0.10 28.91 -24.00
N PHE A 453 0.32 30.00 -24.72
CA PHE A 453 0.77 31.30 -24.20
C PHE A 453 -0.35 32.34 -24.37
N ASP A 454 -1.61 31.92 -24.28
CA ASP A 454 -2.74 32.65 -24.86
C ASP A 454 -3.18 33.89 -24.09
N GLY A 455 -2.69 35.02 -24.57
CA GLY A 455 -3.52 36.23 -24.68
C GLY A 455 -4.65 36.11 -25.73
N GLY A 456 -5.15 34.90 -26.04
CA GLY A 456 -6.34 34.69 -26.88
C GLY A 456 -6.16 34.19 -28.32
N THR A 457 -4.95 33.86 -28.81
CA THR A 457 -4.77 33.24 -30.15
C THR A 457 -3.83 32.04 -30.07
N THR A 458 -4.41 30.83 -30.11
CA THR A 458 -3.73 29.55 -29.80
C THR A 458 -3.11 28.82 -30.98
N THR A 459 -3.16 29.43 -32.17
CA THR A 459 -2.65 28.78 -33.39
C THR A 459 -1.57 29.65 -34.02
N ILE A 460 -0.42 29.04 -34.31
CA ILE A 460 0.48 29.52 -35.35
C ILE A 460 -0.33 29.43 -36.65
N ASP A 461 -0.95 30.54 -37.02
CA ASP A 461 -1.89 30.64 -38.13
C ASP A 461 -1.23 31.17 -39.40
N THR A 462 0.03 31.62 -39.30
CA THR A 462 0.82 32.11 -40.42
C THR A 462 2.28 31.62 -40.38
N ASP A 463 2.90 31.62 -41.55
CA ASP A 463 4.29 31.23 -41.76
C ASP A 463 5.28 32.13 -40.98
N GLY A 464 6.34 31.53 -40.44
CA GLY A 464 7.45 32.24 -39.78
C GLY A 464 7.10 32.99 -38.49
N GLN A 465 6.05 32.59 -37.77
CA GLN A 465 5.77 33.12 -36.42
C GLN A 465 6.69 32.47 -35.36
N LEU A 466 7.04 33.26 -34.33
CA LEU A 466 7.81 32.88 -33.14
C LEU A 466 7.11 33.43 -31.88
N ILE A 467 7.46 32.90 -30.71
CA ILE A 467 7.09 33.51 -29.43
C ILE A 467 8.07 34.65 -29.12
N ILE A 468 7.54 35.86 -28.96
CA ILE A 468 8.33 37.08 -28.68
C ILE A 468 7.86 37.65 -27.33
N GLY A 469 8.82 37.92 -26.43
CA GLY A 469 8.51 38.54 -25.13
C GLY A 469 7.96 39.96 -25.29
N MET A 470 6.99 40.32 -24.45
CA MET A 470 6.37 41.65 -24.42
C MET A 470 6.50 42.24 -23.01
N THR A 471 7.00 43.47 -22.88
CA THR A 471 7.14 44.12 -21.57
C THR A 471 5.76 44.54 -21.07
N GLY A 472 5.38 44.07 -19.88
CA GLY A 472 4.10 44.40 -19.27
C GLY A 472 2.91 43.58 -19.77
N ASP A 473 3.16 42.53 -20.57
CA ASP A 473 2.13 41.63 -21.11
C ASP A 473 2.65 40.19 -21.23
N VAL A 474 1.79 39.24 -21.60
CA VAL A 474 2.19 37.85 -21.91
C VAL A 474 2.97 37.80 -23.24
N PRO A 475 3.98 36.89 -23.38
CA PRO A 475 4.67 36.70 -24.66
C PRO A 475 3.69 36.45 -25.81
N GLN A 476 3.90 37.09 -26.95
CA GLN A 476 2.99 37.06 -28.10
C GLN A 476 3.56 36.18 -29.22
N ILE A 477 2.68 35.51 -29.98
CA ILE A 477 3.06 34.85 -31.23
C ILE A 477 3.09 35.92 -32.33
N SER A 478 4.25 36.16 -32.95
CA SER A 478 4.41 37.19 -33.97
C SER A 478 5.51 36.86 -34.97
N THR A 479 5.57 37.59 -36.08
CA THR A 479 6.65 37.47 -37.06
C THR A 479 7.77 38.45 -36.76
N LEU A 480 8.98 38.17 -37.23
CA LEU A 480 10.06 39.15 -37.22
C LEU A 480 9.85 40.18 -38.33
N THR A 481 10.09 41.45 -38.03
CA THR A 481 10.00 42.55 -39.01
C THR A 481 11.40 42.95 -39.47
N ALA A 482 11.57 43.07 -40.79
CA ALA A 482 12.83 43.50 -41.40
C ALA A 482 13.20 44.94 -40.99
N GLY A 483 14.43 45.13 -40.52
CA GLY A 483 15.02 46.46 -40.29
C GLY A 483 15.78 46.98 -41.52
N THR A 484 16.28 48.22 -41.45
CA THR A 484 17.10 48.79 -42.53
C THR A 484 18.33 47.91 -42.82
N GLY A 485 18.53 47.54 -44.09
CA GLY A 485 19.68 46.73 -44.54
C GLY A 485 19.54 45.22 -44.29
N ILE A 486 18.46 44.77 -43.67
CA ILE A 486 18.14 43.36 -43.41
C ILE A 486 16.85 42.99 -44.14
N GLY A 487 16.85 41.85 -44.82
CA GLY A 487 15.68 41.20 -45.36
C GLY A 487 15.24 40.09 -44.42
N ILE A 488 13.95 39.98 -44.19
CA ILE A 488 13.33 38.87 -43.47
C ILE A 488 12.22 38.31 -44.37
N VAL A 489 12.30 37.01 -44.65
CA VAL A 489 11.26 36.27 -45.37
C VAL A 489 10.75 35.16 -44.44
N ASN A 490 9.48 35.29 -44.06
CA ASN A 490 8.78 34.31 -43.24
C ASN A 490 8.22 33.21 -44.14
N GLY A 491 8.53 31.95 -43.86
CA GLY A 491 8.06 30.80 -44.62
C GLY A 491 7.61 29.65 -43.71
N ALA A 492 6.88 28.69 -44.27
CA ALA A 492 6.43 27.52 -43.52
C ALA A 492 7.65 26.78 -42.92
N GLY A 493 7.69 26.67 -41.59
CA GLY A 493 8.78 26.01 -40.86
C GLY A 493 10.16 26.69 -40.96
N SER A 494 10.28 27.92 -41.48
CA SER A 494 11.56 28.63 -41.60
C SER A 494 11.42 30.15 -41.56
N ILE A 495 12.48 30.83 -41.12
CA ILE A 495 12.65 32.28 -41.27
C ILE A 495 14.00 32.51 -41.92
N THR A 496 14.00 33.12 -43.11
CA THR A 496 15.24 33.49 -43.78
C THR A 496 15.59 34.92 -43.42
N VAL A 497 16.80 35.13 -42.89
CA VAL A 497 17.36 36.46 -42.61
C VAL A 497 18.55 36.69 -43.53
N ASN A 498 18.51 37.74 -44.35
CA ASN A 498 19.58 38.09 -45.27
C ASN A 498 19.96 39.56 -45.16
N SER A 499 21.17 39.95 -45.57
CA SER A 499 21.47 41.37 -45.79
C SER A 499 20.89 41.80 -47.14
N VAL A 500 20.26 42.98 -47.19
CA VAL A 500 19.67 43.56 -48.42
C VAL A 500 20.47 44.77 -48.91
N GLY A 501 21.48 45.23 -48.16
CA GLY A 501 22.15 46.52 -48.46
C GLY A 501 23.54 46.73 -47.88
N GLY A 502 24.39 45.70 -47.87
CA GLY A 502 25.80 45.81 -47.47
C GLY A 502 26.77 45.80 -48.64
N GLY A 503 26.70 46.79 -49.55
CA GLY A 503 27.63 46.90 -50.68
C GLY A 503 27.30 48.05 -51.65
N LEU A 504 28.27 48.42 -52.49
CA LEU A 504 28.06 49.41 -53.55
C LEU A 504 27.17 48.82 -54.66
N THR A 505 26.21 49.61 -55.17
CA THR A 505 25.52 49.26 -56.42
C THR A 505 26.46 49.55 -57.59
N TRP A 506 26.91 48.52 -58.31
CA TRP A 506 27.83 48.68 -59.42
C TRP A 506 27.11 48.96 -60.75
N SER A 507 27.61 49.94 -61.51
CA SER A 507 27.12 50.28 -62.85
C SER A 507 28.28 50.41 -63.84
N VAL A 508 28.03 50.02 -65.09
CA VAL A 508 28.95 50.23 -66.21
C VAL A 508 28.53 51.50 -66.94
N ILE A 509 29.45 52.46 -67.10
CA ILE A 509 29.16 53.77 -67.69
C ILE A 509 30.01 54.05 -68.92
N GLY A 510 29.35 54.59 -69.96
CA GLY A 510 29.97 54.98 -71.22
C GLY A 510 29.97 56.50 -71.48
N ALA A 511 29.45 57.30 -70.55
CA ALA A 511 29.34 58.75 -70.69
C ALA A 511 29.60 59.46 -69.35
N SER A 512 30.02 60.73 -69.45
CA SER A 512 30.20 61.63 -68.31
C SER A 512 28.87 61.85 -67.56
N GLN A 513 28.90 61.80 -66.23
CA GLN A 513 27.70 61.95 -65.39
C GLN A 513 28.04 62.40 -63.97
N THR A 514 27.02 62.74 -63.19
CA THR A 514 27.16 62.92 -61.74
C THR A 514 27.14 61.55 -61.06
N LEU A 515 28.11 61.31 -60.18
CA LEU A 515 28.19 60.12 -59.34
C LEU A 515 27.09 60.18 -58.26
N ALA A 516 26.52 59.03 -57.94
CA ALA A 516 25.58 58.85 -56.85
C ALA A 516 26.29 58.24 -55.64
N VAL A 517 25.89 58.61 -54.43
CA VAL A 517 26.40 58.01 -53.19
C VAL A 517 26.07 56.52 -53.13
N ASN A 518 26.92 55.73 -52.50
CA ASN A 518 26.82 54.27 -52.32
C ASN A 518 26.73 53.47 -53.64
N ASN A 519 27.42 53.96 -54.68
CA ASN A 519 27.53 53.32 -55.99
C ASN A 519 28.99 53.09 -56.41
N GLY A 520 29.20 52.04 -57.21
CA GLY A 520 30.44 51.74 -57.91
C GLY A 520 30.28 51.94 -59.42
N TYR A 521 31.33 52.39 -60.10
CA TYR A 521 31.31 52.74 -61.51
C TYR A 521 32.47 52.09 -62.27
N MET A 522 32.16 51.31 -63.30
CA MET A 522 33.13 50.76 -64.26
C MET A 522 33.09 51.61 -65.53
N CYS A 523 34.17 52.34 -65.80
CA CYS A 523 34.26 53.30 -66.91
C CYS A 523 34.74 52.61 -68.20
N THR A 524 33.84 52.34 -69.15
CA THR A 524 34.11 51.51 -70.34
C THR A 524 34.00 52.25 -71.69
N SER A 525 33.82 53.57 -71.70
CA SER A 525 33.78 54.38 -72.93
C SER A 525 35.07 54.29 -73.76
N GLY A 526 35.10 54.73 -75.01
CA GLY A 526 36.38 54.87 -75.76
C GLY A 526 37.10 56.20 -75.55
N GLY A 527 36.57 57.08 -74.68
CA GLY A 527 37.05 58.44 -74.45
C GLY A 527 37.36 58.74 -72.98
N ALA A 528 37.67 60.00 -72.67
CA ALA A 528 37.83 60.46 -71.29
C ALA A 528 36.46 60.79 -70.68
N LEU A 529 36.18 60.31 -69.47
CA LEU A 529 34.94 60.57 -68.73
C LEU A 529 35.15 61.65 -67.67
N SER A 530 34.21 62.59 -67.58
CA SER A 530 34.15 63.58 -66.49
C SER A 530 33.02 63.20 -65.54
N LEU A 531 33.35 62.96 -64.29
CA LEU A 531 32.47 62.37 -63.28
C LEU A 531 32.32 63.37 -62.13
N ALA A 532 31.18 64.06 -62.01
CA ALA A 532 30.99 65.03 -60.94
C ALA A 532 30.63 64.32 -59.63
N LEU A 533 31.23 64.69 -58.50
CA LEU A 533 30.77 64.22 -57.18
C LEU A 533 29.33 64.68 -56.90
N PRO A 534 28.56 63.94 -56.07
CA PRO A 534 27.23 64.36 -55.68
C PRO A 534 27.28 65.69 -54.91
N ALA A 535 26.38 66.63 -55.26
CA ALA A 535 26.23 67.89 -54.52
C ALA A 535 25.74 67.67 -53.08
N THR A 536 25.06 66.55 -52.82
CA THR A 536 24.58 66.13 -51.50
C THR A 536 25.18 64.79 -51.10
N SER A 537 25.82 64.71 -49.93
CA SER A 537 26.38 63.51 -49.32
C SER A 537 26.40 63.60 -47.80
N ALA A 538 26.24 62.47 -47.11
CA ALA A 538 26.38 62.33 -45.67
C ALA A 538 27.72 61.68 -45.30
N VAL A 539 28.18 61.89 -44.06
CA VAL A 539 29.40 61.22 -43.56
C VAL A 539 29.24 59.71 -43.65
N GLY A 540 30.23 59.04 -44.24
CA GLY A 540 30.23 57.59 -44.43
C GLY A 540 29.71 57.12 -45.80
N ASP A 541 29.10 57.99 -46.60
CA ASP A 541 28.74 57.65 -47.98
C ASP A 541 29.98 57.25 -48.78
N THR A 542 29.87 56.21 -49.60
CA THR A 542 30.99 55.66 -50.37
C THR A 542 30.75 55.74 -51.87
N ILE A 543 31.80 55.95 -52.65
CA ILE A 543 31.77 55.89 -54.12
C ILE A 543 33.01 55.15 -54.59
N GLU A 544 32.89 54.28 -55.58
CA GLU A 544 34.05 53.64 -56.20
C GLU A 544 34.03 53.87 -57.71
N VAL A 545 35.19 54.20 -58.28
CA VAL A 545 35.36 54.43 -59.72
C VAL A 545 36.55 53.63 -60.20
N ASN A 546 36.32 52.78 -61.20
CA ASN A 546 37.31 51.92 -61.82
C ASN A 546 37.43 52.23 -63.32
N LEU A 547 38.67 52.37 -63.83
CA LEU A 547 38.95 52.56 -65.25
C LEU A 547 39.06 51.22 -65.99
N ASP A 548 37.96 50.78 -66.60
CA ASP A 548 37.86 49.48 -67.30
C ASP A 548 37.48 49.68 -68.79
N GLY A 549 38.35 50.33 -69.56
CA GLY A 549 38.18 50.50 -71.01
C GLY A 549 38.10 51.95 -71.51
N SER A 550 37.80 52.92 -70.62
CA SER A 550 37.94 54.36 -70.94
C SER A 550 39.39 54.82 -71.05
N THR A 551 39.59 55.91 -71.79
CA THR A 551 40.90 56.56 -71.91
C THR A 551 41.36 57.11 -70.56
N SER A 552 40.43 57.71 -69.82
CA SER A 552 40.60 58.15 -68.43
C SER A 552 39.23 58.43 -67.79
N TRP A 553 39.22 58.57 -66.48
CA TRP A 553 38.14 59.23 -65.72
C TRP A 553 38.73 60.43 -64.98
N THR A 554 37.92 61.46 -64.79
CA THR A 554 38.25 62.63 -63.96
C THR A 554 37.08 62.89 -63.02
N ILE A 555 37.31 62.75 -61.71
CA ILE A 555 36.33 63.06 -60.68
C ILE A 555 36.43 64.54 -60.34
N THR A 556 35.36 65.30 -60.60
CA THR A 556 35.28 66.75 -60.41
C THR A 556 34.41 67.13 -59.21
N GLN A 557 34.67 68.30 -58.64
CA GLN A 557 33.93 68.80 -57.48
C GLN A 557 32.70 69.64 -57.89
N PRO A 558 31.52 69.42 -57.26
CA PRO A 558 30.26 70.03 -57.71
C PRO A 558 30.08 71.47 -57.24
N ASN A 559 30.76 71.91 -56.18
CA ASN A 559 30.56 73.23 -55.59
C ASN A 559 31.86 73.80 -55.01
N ALA A 560 31.86 75.09 -54.68
CA ALA A 560 33.04 75.83 -54.20
C ALA A 560 33.57 75.38 -52.82
N GLY A 561 32.79 74.60 -52.06
CA GLY A 561 33.15 74.13 -50.71
C GLY A 561 33.56 72.66 -50.66
N THR A 562 33.59 71.95 -51.79
CA THR A 562 33.97 70.53 -51.83
C THR A 562 35.49 70.39 -51.95
N GLN A 563 36.08 69.34 -51.38
CA GLN A 563 37.49 68.99 -51.55
C GLN A 563 37.65 67.46 -51.52
N ILE A 564 38.68 66.93 -52.20
CA ILE A 564 39.05 65.52 -52.15
C ILE A 564 40.45 65.37 -51.57
N ARG A 565 40.59 64.58 -50.50
CA ARG A 565 41.88 64.23 -49.89
C ARG A 565 42.36 62.87 -50.42
N LEU A 566 43.58 62.83 -50.94
CA LEU A 566 44.28 61.60 -51.33
C LEU A 566 45.61 61.51 -50.55
N GLY A 567 45.63 60.67 -49.51
CA GLY A 567 46.77 60.59 -48.60
C GLY A 567 47.01 61.91 -47.87
N ASN A 568 48.22 62.47 -48.01
CA ASN A 568 48.60 63.77 -47.46
C ASN A 568 48.37 64.95 -48.42
N SER A 569 47.83 64.68 -49.62
CA SER A 569 47.57 65.70 -50.64
C SER A 569 46.07 65.96 -50.73
N GLU A 570 45.69 67.19 -51.03
CA GLU A 570 44.30 67.58 -51.25
C GLU A 570 44.18 68.28 -52.60
N THR A 571 43.08 68.05 -53.30
CA THR A 571 42.72 68.80 -54.50
C THR A 571 42.54 70.28 -54.17
N THR A 572 42.65 71.15 -55.17
CA THR A 572 42.21 72.55 -55.03
C THR A 572 40.77 72.60 -54.50
N LEU A 573 40.49 73.49 -53.54
CA LEU A 573 39.16 73.66 -52.96
C LEU A 573 38.20 74.26 -54.01
N GLY A 574 37.05 73.62 -54.23
CA GLY A 574 36.02 74.09 -55.14
C GLY A 574 36.12 73.57 -56.57
N VAL A 575 35.20 73.98 -57.44
CA VAL A 575 34.95 73.42 -58.81
C VAL A 575 36.18 73.24 -59.73
N GLY A 576 37.33 73.84 -59.43
CA GLY A 576 38.59 73.62 -60.15
C GLY A 576 39.38 72.38 -59.70
N GLY A 577 39.09 71.79 -58.54
CA GLY A 577 39.79 70.63 -58.02
C GLY A 577 39.29 69.30 -58.59
N SER A 578 40.21 68.35 -58.84
CA SER A 578 39.84 67.03 -59.38
C SER A 578 40.85 65.92 -59.10
N LEU A 579 40.38 64.67 -59.16
CA LEU A 579 41.23 63.48 -59.26
C LEU A 579 41.09 62.87 -60.66
N ALA A 580 42.18 62.46 -61.29
CA ALA A 580 42.11 61.80 -62.60
C ALA A 580 43.01 60.57 -62.69
N SER A 581 42.52 59.53 -63.37
CA SER A 581 43.31 58.35 -63.74
C SER A 581 44.27 58.65 -64.89
N THR A 582 45.36 57.89 -64.95
CA THR A 582 46.42 58.00 -65.96
C THR A 582 46.59 56.73 -66.78
N ALA A 583 46.15 55.57 -66.27
CA ALA A 583 46.25 54.29 -66.96
C ALA A 583 45.05 53.38 -66.68
N SER A 584 44.73 52.50 -67.64
CA SER A 584 43.69 51.47 -67.45
C SER A 584 43.99 50.60 -66.23
N GLY A 585 42.97 50.28 -65.45
CA GLY A 585 43.08 49.60 -64.16
C GLY A 585 43.25 50.55 -62.95
N ASP A 586 43.43 51.86 -63.19
CA ASP A 586 43.38 52.86 -62.11
C ASP A 586 41.98 52.92 -61.51
N TRP A 587 41.90 52.83 -60.17
CA TRP A 587 40.65 52.95 -59.44
C TRP A 587 40.82 53.72 -58.13
N VAL A 588 39.73 54.29 -57.65
CA VAL A 588 39.66 54.97 -56.36
C VAL A 588 38.34 54.67 -55.65
N GLN A 589 38.41 54.44 -54.35
CA GLN A 589 37.27 54.42 -53.45
C GLN A 589 37.30 55.69 -52.59
N LEU A 590 36.21 56.44 -52.65
CA LEU A 590 35.99 57.68 -51.91
C LEU A 590 34.98 57.44 -50.79
N THR A 591 35.25 58.00 -49.62
CA THR A 591 34.31 58.05 -48.49
C THR A 591 34.10 59.52 -48.09
N CYS A 592 32.84 59.94 -47.93
CA CYS A 592 32.54 61.28 -47.45
C CYS A 592 32.96 61.41 -45.98
N GLU A 593 33.92 62.29 -45.71
CA GLU A 593 34.46 62.59 -44.38
C GLU A 593 33.67 63.72 -43.71
N THR A 594 33.17 64.67 -44.50
CA THR A 594 32.34 65.78 -44.02
C THR A 594 31.22 66.03 -45.02
N ALA A 595 29.98 65.94 -44.54
CA ALA A 595 28.77 66.04 -45.36
C ALA A 595 28.85 67.22 -46.33
N ASN A 596 28.66 66.94 -47.63
CA ASN A 596 28.67 67.91 -48.75
C ASN A 596 29.99 68.68 -48.99
N ALA A 597 31.04 68.44 -48.20
CA ALA A 597 32.21 69.31 -48.15
C ALA A 597 33.53 68.57 -48.38
N ARG A 598 33.67 67.31 -47.95
CA ARG A 598 34.96 66.63 -48.05
C ARG A 598 34.83 65.14 -48.30
N TRP A 599 35.56 64.65 -49.29
CA TRP A 599 35.73 63.24 -49.60
C TRP A 599 37.17 62.82 -49.34
N MET A 600 37.38 61.62 -48.81
CA MET A 600 38.68 61.00 -48.65
C MET A 600 38.78 59.78 -49.56
N ALA A 601 39.84 59.71 -50.36
CA ALA A 601 40.22 58.50 -51.07
C ALA A 601 40.82 57.49 -50.08
N CYS A 602 39.98 56.58 -49.58
CA CYS A 602 40.36 55.59 -48.56
C CYS A 602 41.12 54.39 -49.15
N ALA A 603 40.94 54.12 -50.44
CA ALA A 603 41.73 53.16 -51.19
C ALA A 603 41.92 53.63 -52.65
N LYS A 604 43.05 53.26 -53.25
CA LYS A 604 43.31 53.44 -54.68
C LYS A 604 44.26 52.37 -55.21
N SER A 605 44.20 52.11 -56.51
CA SER A 605 45.27 51.45 -57.24
C SER A 605 45.72 52.31 -58.41
N GLY A 606 47.01 52.22 -58.73
CA GLY A 606 47.63 52.93 -59.83
C GLY A 606 47.93 54.41 -59.55
N ASN A 607 48.09 55.16 -60.64
CA ASN A 607 48.65 56.51 -60.64
C ASN A 607 47.52 57.54 -60.81
N ILE A 608 47.10 58.14 -59.70
CA ILE A 608 46.05 59.16 -59.67
C ILE A 608 46.70 60.54 -59.61
N THR A 609 46.34 61.40 -60.56
CA THR A 609 46.74 62.81 -60.58
C THR A 609 45.75 63.64 -59.78
N ILE A 610 46.26 64.69 -59.15
CA ILE A 610 45.50 65.59 -58.27
C ILE A 610 45.66 67.03 -58.78
N VAL A 611 44.54 67.75 -58.87
CA VAL A 611 44.48 69.17 -59.24
C VAL A 611 43.82 69.96 -58.13
#